data_AF-A0A2D5K6S1-F1
#
_entry.id   AF-A0A2D5K6S1-F1
#
_cell.length_a   1.000
_cell.length_b   1.000
_cell.length_c   1.000
_cell.angle_alpha   90.00
_cell.angle_beta   90.00
_cell.angle_gamma   90.00
#
_symmetry.space_group_name_H-M   'P 1'
#
loop_
_entity.id
_entity.type
_entity.pdbx_description
1 polymer ?
#
loop_
_entity_poly.entity_id
_entity_poly.type
_entity_poly.pdbx_seq_one_letter_code
_entity_poly.pdbx_strand_id
1 'polypeptide(L)'
;MVVILLLLIPLFGYSQYGSIELSTGGFSFIPAFTDSSPNIIINAGTGNKKLVSAYMIGNIRMNTLNPRSFFFVTQIKLLDKKSKKLKLSGGIVFPIIQIEDDYTVKTYFSQRISASYPVTKKLMLNTTYIHGKGSNNDIEINLFSLSGILKQNKFSFITQAYY
;
A
#
# COMPACT_ATOMS: atom_id res chain seq x y z
N MET A 1 33.19 -0.81 27.36
CA MET A 1 33.29 -0.44 25.93
C MET A 1 32.26 -1.27 25.18
N VAL A 2 31.13 -0.67 24.76
CA VAL A 2 30.06 -1.39 24.05
C VAL A 2 30.36 -1.29 22.55
N VAL A 3 30.69 -2.42 21.93
CA VAL A 3 30.88 -2.50 20.48
C VAL A 3 29.50 -2.69 19.85
N ILE A 4 28.95 -1.62 19.28
CA ILE A 4 27.74 -1.70 18.44
C ILE A 4 28.19 -2.09 17.04
N LEU A 5 27.99 -3.35 16.68
CA LEU A 5 28.22 -3.85 15.32
C LEU A 5 27.03 -3.41 14.43
N LEU A 6 27.20 -2.29 13.73
CA LEU A 6 26.23 -1.81 12.75
C LEU A 6 26.40 -2.60 11.43
N LEU A 7 25.61 -3.66 11.26
CA LEU A 7 25.51 -4.41 10.00
C LEU A 7 24.69 -3.61 8.98
N LEU A 8 25.37 -2.70 8.26
CA LEU A 8 24.83 -2.07 7.05
C LEU A 8 24.90 -3.07 5.89
N ILE A 9 23.82 -3.84 5.67
CA ILE A 9 23.67 -4.65 4.47
C ILE A 9 23.25 -3.70 3.34
N PRO A 10 24.05 -3.52 2.26
CA PRO A 10 23.61 -2.75 1.10
C PRO A 10 22.52 -3.55 0.38
N LEU A 11 21.26 -3.24 0.69
CA LEU A 11 20.10 -3.73 -0.05
C LEU A 11 20.04 -2.95 -1.37
N PHE A 12 20.78 -3.40 -2.39
CA PHE A 12 20.49 -3.03 -3.78
C PHE A 12 19.12 -3.58 -4.16
N GLY A 13 18.08 -2.83 -3.81
CA GLY A 13 16.70 -3.13 -4.17
C GLY A 13 16.41 -2.60 -5.57
N TYR A 14 16.64 -3.40 -6.60
CA TYR A 14 16.08 -3.09 -7.91
C TYR A 14 14.55 -3.14 -7.81
N SER A 15 13.88 -2.04 -8.17
CA SER A 15 12.45 -2.06 -8.42
C SER A 15 12.19 -3.09 -9.52
N GLN A 16 11.43 -4.13 -9.21
CA GLN A 16 11.14 -5.22 -10.15
C GLN A 16 9.91 -4.88 -11.00
N TYR A 17 9.12 -3.90 -10.59
CA TYR A 17 8.03 -3.35 -11.38
C TYR A 17 7.81 -1.88 -11.04
N GLY A 18 7.40 -1.11 -12.05
CA GLY A 18 6.89 0.24 -11.90
C GLY A 18 5.64 0.41 -12.77
N SER A 19 4.63 1.10 -12.27
CA SER A 19 3.46 1.49 -13.07
C SER A 19 3.08 2.94 -12.79
N ILE A 20 2.46 3.56 -13.79
CA ILE A 20 1.80 4.85 -13.66
C ILE A 20 0.32 4.60 -13.90
N GLU A 21 -0.50 5.05 -12.96
CA GLU A 21 -1.95 4.95 -13.00
C GLU A 21 -2.52 6.37 -13.01
N LEU A 22 -3.47 6.62 -13.91
CA LEU A 22 -4.20 7.89 -13.96
C LEU A 22 -5.55 7.67 -13.28
N SER A 23 -5.84 8.50 -12.28
CA SER A 23 -7.09 8.47 -11.54
C SER A 23 -7.83 9.78 -11.76
N THR A 24 -9.13 9.72 -12.03
CA THR A 24 -9.99 10.91 -12.19
C THR A 24 -10.41 11.51 -10.85
N GLY A 25 -9.83 11.05 -9.73
CA GLY A 25 -10.25 11.39 -8.38
C GLY A 25 -11.32 10.43 -7.85
N GLY A 26 -11.28 10.15 -6.54
CA GLY A 26 -12.31 9.37 -5.85
C GLY A 26 -12.00 7.89 -5.56
N PHE A 27 -10.85 7.34 -5.97
CA PHE A 27 -10.45 5.96 -5.62
C PHE A 27 -9.00 5.90 -5.14
N SER A 28 -8.81 5.44 -3.90
CA SER A 28 -7.51 5.01 -3.39
C SER A 28 -7.67 3.84 -2.42
N PHE A 29 -6.76 2.87 -2.46
CA PHE A 29 -6.82 1.66 -1.61
C PHE A 29 -6.80 1.96 -0.10
N ILE A 30 -6.48 3.18 0.31
CA ILE A 30 -6.52 3.68 1.68
C ILE A 30 -7.27 5.03 1.64
N PRO A 31 -8.38 5.20 2.38
CA PRO A 31 -9.24 6.39 2.32
C PRO A 31 -8.51 7.71 2.56
N ALA A 32 -7.47 7.72 3.41
CA ALA A 32 -6.64 8.89 3.66
C ALA A 32 -5.93 9.44 2.40
N PHE A 33 -5.84 8.65 1.32
CA PHE A 33 -5.27 9.07 0.04
C PHE A 33 -6.32 9.25 -1.06
N THR A 34 -7.60 9.17 -0.70
CA THR A 34 -8.67 9.53 -1.62
C THR A 34 -8.64 11.04 -1.79
N ASP A 35 -8.35 11.47 -3.00
CA ASP A 35 -8.43 12.88 -3.39
C ASP A 35 -9.55 12.99 -4.42
N SER A 36 -10.36 14.03 -4.30
CA SER A 36 -11.41 14.37 -5.28
C SER A 36 -10.81 14.90 -6.59
N SER A 37 -9.55 15.33 -6.56
CA SER A 37 -8.82 15.83 -7.72
C SER A 37 -8.26 14.68 -8.58
N PRO A 38 -8.11 14.87 -9.91
CA PRO A 38 -7.39 13.92 -10.75
C PRO A 38 -5.94 13.77 -10.31
N ASN A 39 -5.44 12.54 -10.31
CA ASN A 39 -4.13 12.17 -9.78
C ASN A 39 -3.34 11.28 -10.73
N ILE A 40 -2.02 11.49 -10.73
CA ILE A 40 -1.02 10.55 -11.23
C ILE A 40 -0.54 9.73 -10.04
N ILE A 41 -0.77 8.42 -10.11
CA ILE A 41 -0.34 7.47 -9.10
C ILE A 41 0.87 6.71 -9.64
N ILE A 42 1.99 6.80 -8.95
CA ILE A 42 3.23 6.11 -9.27
C ILE A 42 3.36 4.92 -8.33
N ASN A 43 3.35 3.72 -8.86
CA ASN A 43 3.62 2.49 -8.11
C ASN A 43 5.04 2.01 -8.44
N ALA A 44 5.81 1.64 -7.43
CA ALA A 44 7.11 1.01 -7.60
C ALA A 44 7.32 -0.05 -6.53
N GLY A 45 7.98 -1.16 -6.84
CA GLY A 45 8.21 -2.16 -5.80
C GLY A 45 9.05 -3.35 -6.21
N THR A 46 9.39 -4.14 -5.20
CA THR A 46 10.03 -5.44 -5.37
C THR A 46 8.97 -6.51 -5.60
N GLY A 47 9.28 -7.50 -6.42
CA GLY A 47 8.32 -8.51 -6.83
C GLY A 47 7.80 -9.33 -5.66
N ASN A 48 6.57 -9.79 -5.79
CA ASN A 48 5.84 -10.51 -4.74
C ASN A 48 6.27 -11.97 -4.55
N LYS A 49 7.33 -12.46 -5.23
CA LYS A 49 7.73 -13.88 -5.17
C LYS A 49 8.49 -14.22 -3.89
N LYS A 50 9.30 -13.28 -3.39
CA LYS A 50 10.15 -13.47 -2.20
C LYS A 50 9.34 -13.39 -0.90
N LEU A 51 9.94 -13.86 0.20
CA LEU A 51 9.36 -13.81 1.55
C LEU A 51 9.14 -12.36 2.02
N VAL A 52 10.10 -11.49 1.71
CA VAL A 52 10.04 -10.06 2.00
C VAL A 52 9.82 -9.32 0.70
N SER A 53 8.92 -8.35 0.72
CA SER A 53 8.70 -7.41 -0.38
C SER A 53 8.50 -6.00 0.15
N ALA A 54 8.80 -5.03 -0.70
CA ALA A 54 8.62 -3.62 -0.40
C ALA A 54 8.01 -2.94 -1.61
N TYR A 55 7.09 -2.03 -1.40
CA TYR A 55 6.51 -1.24 -2.48
C TYR A 55 6.18 0.18 -1.99
N MET A 56 6.12 1.08 -2.95
CA MET A 56 5.81 2.48 -2.78
C MET A 56 4.62 2.84 -3.67
N ILE A 57 3.71 3.66 -3.15
CA ILE A 57 2.67 4.33 -3.92
C ILE A 57 2.85 5.85 -3.70
N GLY A 58 3.18 6.59 -4.76
CA GLY A 58 3.25 8.04 -4.76
C GLY A 58 2.05 8.62 -5.49
N ASN A 59 1.45 9.69 -4.96
CA ASN A 59 0.30 10.36 -5.55
C ASN A 59 0.64 11.83 -5.82
N ILE A 60 0.41 12.28 -7.06
CA ILE A 60 0.64 13.65 -7.52
C ILE A 60 -0.66 14.17 -8.14
N ARG A 61 -1.15 15.32 -7.68
CA ARG A 61 -2.34 15.94 -8.28
C ARG A 61 -2.04 16.47 -9.66
N MET A 62 -2.88 16.17 -10.65
CA MET A 62 -2.68 16.65 -12.01
C MET A 62 -2.91 18.16 -12.14
N ASN A 63 -3.86 18.71 -11.37
CA ASN A 63 -4.26 20.12 -11.50
C ASN A 63 -3.15 21.09 -11.08
N THR A 64 -2.37 20.73 -10.04
CA THR A 64 -1.34 21.60 -9.47
C THR A 64 0.07 21.01 -9.59
N LEU A 65 0.20 19.76 -10.06
CA LEU A 65 1.44 18.97 -10.06
C LEU A 65 2.12 18.84 -8.69
N ASN A 66 1.37 19.09 -7.61
CA ASN A 66 1.89 18.97 -6.25
C ASN A 66 1.83 17.50 -5.79
N PRO A 67 2.89 17.00 -5.14
CA PRO A 67 2.85 15.70 -4.48
C PRO A 67 1.85 15.76 -3.33
N ARG A 68 0.93 14.80 -3.31
CA ARG A 68 -0.12 14.70 -2.28
C ARG A 68 0.25 13.70 -1.20
N SER A 69 0.77 12.55 -1.60
CA SER A 69 1.15 11.53 -0.63
C SER A 69 2.16 10.52 -1.14
N PHE A 70 3.02 10.03 -0.25
CA PHE A 70 3.89 8.88 -0.48
C PHE A 70 3.63 7.82 0.59
N PHE A 71 3.40 6.60 0.14
CA PHE A 71 3.08 5.46 0.96
C PHE A 71 4.12 4.37 0.75
N PHE A 72 4.89 4.06 1.80
CA PHE A 72 5.93 3.05 1.76
C PHE A 72 5.53 1.85 2.59
N VAL A 73 5.56 0.67 2.00
CA VAL A 73 5.21 -0.56 2.70
C VAL A 73 6.34 -1.55 2.58
N THR A 74 6.73 -2.09 3.72
CA THR A 74 7.50 -3.32 3.80
C THR A 74 6.58 -4.41 4.30
N GLN A 75 6.61 -5.58 3.68
CA GLN A 75 5.74 -6.68 4.05
C GLN A 75 6.47 -8.02 4.00
N ILE A 76 6.08 -8.89 4.91
CA ILE A 76 6.49 -10.28 5.00
C ILE A 76 5.27 -11.14 4.64
N LYS A 77 5.51 -12.09 3.74
CA LYS A 77 4.54 -13.09 3.32
C LYS A 77 4.47 -14.19 4.39
N LEU A 78 3.40 -14.21 5.18
CA LEU A 78 3.21 -15.13 6.30
C LEU A 78 2.72 -16.51 5.83
N LEU A 79 1.83 -16.52 4.84
CA LEU A 79 1.28 -17.76 4.29
C LEU A 79 1.06 -17.60 2.79
N ASP A 80 1.76 -18.40 2.00
CA ASP A 80 1.58 -18.48 0.54
C ASP A 80 1.92 -19.90 0.08
N LYS A 81 1.27 -20.89 0.70
CA LYS A 81 1.38 -22.26 0.22
C LYS A 81 0.55 -22.35 -1.05
N LYS A 82 1.15 -22.72 -2.18
CA LYS A 82 0.44 -22.99 -3.45
C LYS A 82 -0.79 -23.91 -3.28
N SER A 83 -0.77 -24.79 -2.28
CA SER A 83 -1.87 -25.71 -1.95
C SER A 83 -3.02 -25.07 -1.14
N LYS A 84 -2.77 -23.96 -0.44
CA LYS A 84 -3.80 -23.21 0.31
C LYS A 84 -4.18 -22.00 -0.53
N LYS A 85 -5.45 -21.94 -0.97
CA LYS A 85 -5.99 -20.79 -1.71
C LYS A 85 -5.78 -19.47 -0.95
N LEU A 86 -5.74 -19.51 0.38
CA LEU A 86 -5.48 -18.35 1.22
C LEU A 86 -4.04 -17.88 1.14
N LYS A 87 -3.84 -16.60 0.83
CA LYS A 87 -2.58 -15.88 0.97
C LYS A 87 -2.68 -14.88 2.11
N LEU A 88 -1.69 -14.85 2.99
CA LEU A 88 -1.60 -13.94 4.13
C LEU A 88 -0.26 -13.22 4.12
N SER A 89 -0.31 -11.91 4.30
CA SER A 89 0.85 -11.05 4.41
C SER A 89 0.67 -10.08 5.57
N GLY A 90 1.70 -9.95 6.41
CA GLY A 90 1.79 -8.92 7.44
C GLY A 90 2.90 -7.96 7.06
N GLY A 91 2.72 -6.67 7.30
CA GLY A 91 3.69 -5.67 6.94
C GLY A 91 3.63 -4.45 7.83
N ILE A 92 4.70 -3.67 7.75
CA ILE A 92 4.81 -2.37 8.39
C ILE A 92 4.76 -1.35 7.26
N VAL A 93 3.84 -0.41 7.41
CA VAL A 93 3.77 0.80 6.61
C VAL A 93 4.69 1.83 7.26
N PHE A 94 5.80 2.08 6.57
CA PHE A 94 6.77 3.11 6.88
C PHE A 94 6.25 4.49 6.45
N PRO A 95 6.79 5.59 7.01
CA PRO A 95 6.09 6.86 7.15
C PRO A 95 5.30 7.24 5.91
N ILE A 96 3.98 7.22 6.07
CA ILE A 96 3.07 7.82 5.13
C ILE A 96 3.32 9.31 5.18
N ILE A 97 3.86 9.89 4.12
CA ILE A 97 3.98 11.34 4.00
C ILE A 97 2.71 11.80 3.31
N GLN A 98 1.92 12.61 3.98
CA GLN A 98 0.76 13.28 3.40
C GLN A 98 0.97 14.78 3.46
N ILE A 99 0.87 15.44 2.31
CA ILE A 99 1.05 16.88 2.16
C ILE A 99 -0.34 17.48 1.95
N GLU A 100 -0.82 18.24 2.92
CA GLU A 100 -2.12 18.94 2.85
C GLU A 100 -2.06 20.19 1.96
N ASP A 101 -3.22 20.78 1.70
CA ASP A 101 -3.37 21.93 0.80
C ASP A 101 -2.64 23.17 1.33
N ASP A 102 -2.47 23.25 2.65
CA ASP A 102 -1.70 24.26 3.37
C ASP A 102 -0.20 23.92 3.48
N TYR A 103 0.27 22.89 2.77
CA TYR A 103 1.62 22.34 2.83
C TYR A 103 2.01 21.72 4.18
N THR A 104 1.04 21.47 5.07
CA THR A 104 1.30 20.73 6.31
C THR A 104 1.66 19.29 5.97
N VAL A 105 2.81 18.83 6.49
CA VAL A 105 3.29 17.47 6.30
C VAL A 105 2.88 16.61 7.49
N LYS A 106 1.95 15.69 7.25
CA LYS A 106 1.55 14.68 8.24
C LYS A 106 2.27 13.38 7.96
N THR A 107 2.87 12.82 9.00
CA THR A 107 3.61 11.55 8.94
C THR A 107 2.92 10.49 9.77
N TYR A 108 2.65 9.31 9.19
CA TYR A 108 1.99 8.21 9.88
C TYR A 108 2.78 6.92 9.83
N PHE A 109 2.83 6.21 10.95
CA PHE A 109 3.35 4.86 11.02
C PHE A 109 2.20 3.90 11.29
N SER A 110 2.05 2.87 10.47
CA SER A 110 1.00 1.87 10.67
C SER A 110 1.47 0.44 10.44
N GLN A 111 0.85 -0.48 11.14
CA GLN A 111 0.95 -1.91 10.90
C GLN A 111 -0.18 -2.32 9.97
N ARG A 112 0.09 -3.26 9.07
CA ARG A 112 -0.88 -3.76 8.10
C ARG A 112 -0.90 -5.27 8.09
N ILE A 113 -2.09 -5.84 8.05
CA ILE A 113 -2.28 -7.25 7.73
C ILE A 113 -3.24 -7.35 6.54
N SER A 114 -2.88 -8.15 5.54
CA SER A 114 -3.68 -8.37 4.35
C SER A 114 -3.86 -9.85 4.11
N ALA A 115 -5.09 -10.27 3.82
CA ALA A 115 -5.42 -11.60 3.39
C ALA A 115 -6.06 -11.57 2.00
N SER A 116 -5.76 -12.55 1.16
CA SER A 116 -6.29 -12.69 -0.18
C SER A 116 -6.73 -14.14 -0.42
N TYR A 117 -7.92 -14.32 -0.98
CA TYR A 117 -8.50 -15.63 -1.25
C TYR A 117 -9.13 -15.66 -2.65
N PRO A 118 -8.62 -16.49 -3.59
CA PRO A 118 -9.23 -16.73 -4.87
C PRO A 118 -10.45 -17.65 -4.69
N VAL A 119 -11.64 -17.06 -4.71
CA VAL A 119 -12.92 -17.80 -4.65
C VAL A 119 -13.08 -18.66 -5.90
N THR A 120 -12.75 -18.10 -7.07
CA THR A 120 -12.76 -18.80 -8.35
C THR A 120 -11.52 -18.45 -9.17
N LYS A 121 -11.39 -18.98 -10.39
CA LYS A 121 -10.32 -18.58 -11.32
C LYS A 121 -10.42 -17.11 -11.75
N LYS A 122 -11.60 -16.49 -11.62
CA LYS A 122 -11.88 -15.12 -12.06
C LYS A 122 -12.14 -14.15 -10.89
N LEU A 123 -12.60 -14.65 -9.75
CA LEU A 123 -12.97 -13.84 -8.59
C LEU A 123 -11.98 -14.04 -7.43
N MET A 124 -11.47 -12.94 -6.91
CA MET A 124 -10.59 -12.90 -5.75
C MET A 124 -11.14 -11.93 -4.71
N LEU A 125 -11.16 -12.37 -3.45
CA LEU A 125 -11.50 -11.52 -2.31
C LEU A 125 -10.21 -11.13 -1.60
N ASN A 126 -10.06 -9.85 -1.28
CA ASN A 126 -8.96 -9.35 -0.47
C ASN A 126 -9.54 -8.61 0.73
N THR A 127 -8.93 -8.79 1.88
CA THR A 127 -9.17 -7.95 3.05
C THR A 127 -7.85 -7.38 3.52
N THR A 128 -7.87 -6.15 4.02
CA THR A 128 -6.70 -5.49 4.58
C THR A 128 -7.12 -4.67 5.78
N TYR A 129 -6.42 -4.87 6.88
CA TYR A 129 -6.55 -4.11 8.11
C TYR A 129 -5.26 -3.32 8.32
N ILE A 130 -5.40 -2.02 8.57
CA ILE A 130 -4.31 -1.08 8.84
C ILE A 130 -4.59 -0.42 10.19
N HIS A 131 -3.63 -0.52 11.10
CA HIS A 131 -3.72 0.12 12.40
C HIS A 131 -2.43 0.91 12.67
N GLY A 132 -2.53 2.18 13.00
CA GLY A 132 -1.36 3.01 13.25
C GLY A 132 -1.67 4.34 13.91
N LYS A 133 -0.62 5.03 14.30
CA LYS A 133 -0.70 6.35 14.92
C LYS A 133 0.19 7.33 14.17
N GLY A 134 -0.31 8.56 14.01
CA GLY A 134 0.45 9.68 13.45
C GLY A 134 1.56 10.12 14.40
N SER A 135 2.65 10.64 13.85
CA SER A 135 3.79 11.17 14.63
C SER A 135 3.40 12.34 15.55
N ASN A 136 2.27 13.01 15.29
CA ASN A 136 1.72 14.08 16.13
C ASN A 136 0.68 13.56 17.15
N ASN A 137 0.52 12.24 17.33
CA ASN A 137 -0.38 11.58 18.31
C ASN A 137 -1.89 11.93 18.26
N ASP A 138 -2.32 12.90 17.45
CA ASP A 138 -3.73 13.32 17.38
C ASP A 138 -4.56 12.49 16.38
N ILE A 139 -3.92 11.66 15.56
CA ILE A 139 -4.57 10.92 14.48
C ILE A 139 -4.24 9.44 14.59
N GLU A 140 -5.27 8.64 14.85
CA GLU A 140 -5.22 7.19 14.85
C GLU A 140 -5.86 6.66 13.57
N ILE A 141 -5.10 5.87 12.81
CA ILE A 141 -5.60 5.18 11.62
C ILE A 141 -6.04 3.80 12.08
N ASN A 142 -7.34 3.55 12.02
CA ASN A 142 -7.92 2.23 12.20
C ASN A 142 -8.81 1.95 10.99
N LEU A 143 -8.26 1.26 10.00
CA LEU A 143 -8.90 1.06 8.71
C LEU A 143 -9.05 -0.43 8.43
N PHE A 144 -10.28 -0.85 8.23
CA PHE A 144 -10.60 -2.13 7.63
C PHE A 144 -11.06 -1.93 6.19
N SER A 145 -10.59 -2.80 5.30
CA SER A 145 -11.03 -2.80 3.91
C SER A 145 -11.30 -4.21 3.42
N LEU A 146 -12.35 -4.33 2.62
CA LEU A 146 -12.74 -5.54 1.92
C LEU A 146 -12.87 -5.20 0.44
N SER A 147 -12.23 -5.96 -0.43
CA SER A 147 -12.33 -5.77 -1.88
C SER A 147 -12.57 -7.07 -2.62
N GLY A 148 -13.37 -6.98 -3.68
CA GLY A 148 -13.61 -8.03 -4.66
C GLY A 148 -12.96 -7.65 -5.98
N ILE A 149 -12.13 -8.54 -6.52
CA ILE A 149 -11.48 -8.37 -7.81
C ILE A 149 -12.01 -9.43 -8.78
N LEU A 150 -12.74 -8.97 -9.79
CA LEU A 150 -13.25 -9.80 -10.88
C LEU A 150 -12.40 -9.58 -12.13
N LYS A 151 -11.75 -10.64 -12.63
CA LYS A 151 -11.00 -10.63 -13.88
C LYS A 151 -11.83 -11.19 -15.02
N GLN A 152 -12.04 -10.37 -16.04
CA GLN A 152 -12.73 -10.70 -17.28
C GLN A 152 -11.78 -10.39 -18.45
N ASN A 153 -11.17 -11.42 -19.05
CA ASN A 153 -10.19 -11.28 -20.13
C ASN A 153 -9.02 -10.36 -19.73
N LYS A 154 -8.85 -9.23 -20.43
CA LYS A 154 -7.82 -8.21 -20.17
C LYS A 154 -8.27 -7.17 -19.14
N PHE A 155 -9.52 -7.22 -18.70
CA PHE A 155 -10.10 -6.26 -17.77
C PHE A 155 -10.14 -6.81 -16.35
N SER A 156 -9.92 -5.92 -15.38
CA SER A 156 -10.04 -6.21 -13.96
C SER A 156 -10.98 -5.19 -13.35
N PHE A 157 -12.07 -5.67 -12.77
CA PHE A 157 -13.03 -4.85 -12.05
C PHE A 157 -12.76 -5.02 -10.55
N ILE A 158 -12.53 -3.90 -9.86
CA ILE A 158 -12.22 -3.89 -8.43
C ILE A 158 -13.35 -3.14 -7.75
N THR A 159 -14.01 -3.79 -6.80
CA THR A 159 -14.94 -3.15 -5.86
C THR A 159 -14.31 -3.17 -4.48
N GLN A 160 -14.43 -2.10 -3.72
CA GLN A 160 -13.85 -1.98 -2.38
C GLN A 160 -14.82 -1.28 -1.43
N ALA A 161 -14.92 -1.81 -0.22
CA ALA A 161 -15.64 -1.23 0.91
C ALA A 161 -14.64 -0.94 2.04
N TYR A 162 -14.83 0.19 2.71
CA TYR A 162 -14.02 0.64 3.84
C TYR A 162 -14.89 0.74 5.08
N TYR A 163 -14.31 0.41 6.23
CA TYR A 163 -14.89 0.59 7.56
C TYR A 163 -13.82 1.12 8.52
#